data_AF-A0A4Z2EVU7-F1
#
_entry.id   AF-A0A4Z2EVU7-F1
#
_cell.length_a   1.000
_cell.length_b   1.000
_cell.length_c   1.000
_cell.angle_alpha   90.00
_cell.angle_beta   90.00
_cell.angle_gamma   90.00
#
_symmetry.space_group_name_H-M   'P 1'
#
loop_
_entity.id
_entity.type
_entity.pdbx_description
1 polymer ?
#
loop_
_entity_poly.entity_id
_entity_poly.type
_entity_poly.pdbx_seq_one_letter_code
_entity_poly.pdbx_strand_id
1 'polypeptide(L)'
;MADVLQRFTPALCCIATRLAFTLTAATAHRLPTVLCTRRSLRQLTASFPSDEGWPFAKYLGACGRMVAVNYVGEELWSFYNAPWEKRVDLARQLMDIAEQLTNNDFEFALYLLDVSFDNFAVGPRDGKVIVVDAENVLAELLSTDGAGGGRGSAAASSSSSSSSSSSSSSSSSSAAR
;
A
#
# COMPACT_ATOMS: atom_id res chain seq x y z
N MET A 1 -14.73 24.05 4.39
CA MET A 1 -14.27 24.21 2.99
C MET A 1 -12.78 24.58 2.90
N ALA A 2 -12.26 25.53 3.68
CA ALA A 2 -10.84 25.89 3.67
C ALA A 2 -9.90 24.75 4.13
N ASP A 3 -10.28 23.99 5.17
CA ASP A 3 -9.51 22.84 5.70
C ASP A 3 -9.28 21.72 4.68
N VAL A 4 -10.27 21.51 3.80
CA VAL A 4 -10.22 20.50 2.74
C VAL A 4 -9.12 20.94 1.77
N LEU A 5 -9.27 22.10 1.13
CA LEU A 5 -8.29 22.63 0.18
C LEU A 5 -6.88 22.79 0.78
N GLN A 6 -6.73 23.21 2.04
CA GLN A 6 -5.42 23.31 2.71
C GLN A 6 -4.73 21.95 2.91
N ARG A 7 -5.46 20.83 2.96
CA ARG A 7 -4.89 19.47 2.96
C ARG A 7 -4.60 18.95 1.55
N PHE A 8 -5.34 19.42 0.54
CA PHE A 8 -5.10 19.07 -0.87
C PHE A 8 -3.79 19.67 -1.40
N THR A 9 -3.45 20.92 -1.03
CA THR A 9 -2.28 21.63 -1.57
C THR A 9 -0.92 20.95 -1.29
N PRO A 10 -0.58 20.50 -0.06
CA PRO A 10 0.71 19.87 0.18
C PRO A 10 0.82 18.49 -0.48
N ALA A 11 -0.22 17.67 -0.46
CA ALA A 11 -0.19 16.32 -1.06
C ALA A 11 -0.06 16.40 -2.59
N LEU A 12 -0.87 17.23 -3.26
CA LEU A 12 -0.76 17.46 -4.71
C LEU A 12 0.58 18.09 -5.09
N CYS A 13 1.11 19.01 -4.28
CA CYS A 13 2.42 19.61 -4.50
C CYS A 13 3.54 18.57 -4.32
N CYS A 14 3.50 17.75 -3.27
CA CYS A 14 4.48 16.70 -3.02
C CYS A 14 4.49 15.66 -4.14
N ILE A 15 3.31 15.19 -4.56
CA ILE A 15 3.17 14.22 -5.66
C ILE A 15 3.67 14.85 -6.96
N ALA A 16 3.21 16.04 -7.34
CA ALA A 16 3.61 16.68 -8.60
C ALA A 16 5.10 17.04 -8.62
N THR A 17 5.66 17.53 -7.50
CA THR A 17 7.07 17.92 -7.43
C THR A 17 7.98 16.70 -7.40
N ARG A 18 7.59 15.61 -6.71
CA ARG A 18 8.34 14.34 -6.74
C ARG A 18 8.26 13.71 -8.12
N LEU A 19 7.08 13.57 -8.73
CA LEU A 19 6.96 13.01 -10.08
C LEU A 19 7.71 13.83 -11.13
N ALA A 20 7.69 15.17 -11.02
CA ALA A 20 8.47 16.04 -11.90
C ALA A 20 9.98 15.93 -11.66
N PHE A 21 10.43 15.86 -10.41
CA PHE A 21 11.84 15.67 -10.06
C PHE A 21 12.36 14.31 -10.53
N THR A 22 11.54 13.26 -10.44
CA THR A 22 11.94 11.89 -10.80
C THR A 22 11.93 11.68 -12.30
N LEU A 23 10.98 12.31 -13.03
CA LEU A 23 11.03 12.42 -14.50
C LEU A 23 12.25 13.23 -14.97
N THR A 24 12.61 14.31 -14.27
CA THR A 24 13.79 15.12 -14.59
C THR A 24 15.09 14.38 -14.27
N ALA A 25 15.16 13.66 -13.14
CA ALA A 25 16.30 12.84 -12.75
C ALA A 25 16.49 11.60 -13.64
N ALA A 26 15.38 11.02 -14.15
CA ALA A 26 15.42 9.96 -15.17
C ALA A 26 16.07 10.42 -16.49
N THR A 27 16.08 11.74 -16.75
CA THR A 27 16.77 12.34 -17.92
C THR A 27 18.29 12.45 -17.69
N ALA A 28 18.75 12.31 -16.44
CA ALA A 28 20.13 12.56 -16.01
C ALA A 28 20.91 11.28 -15.64
N HIS A 29 20.90 10.21 -16.46
CA HIS A 29 21.79 9.02 -16.40
C HIS A 29 22.05 8.32 -15.04
N ARG A 30 21.47 8.75 -13.93
CA ARG A 30 21.34 8.04 -12.66
C ARG A 30 19.91 7.55 -12.61
N LEU A 31 19.68 6.38 -13.19
CA LEU A 31 18.38 5.73 -13.13
C LEU A 31 18.07 5.49 -11.64
N PRO A 32 17.05 6.14 -11.03
CA PRO A 32 16.41 5.49 -9.90
C PRO A 32 16.01 4.09 -10.39
N THR A 33 16.17 3.07 -9.56
CA THR A 33 15.74 1.71 -9.92
C THR A 33 14.22 1.73 -10.01
N VAL A 34 13.70 2.12 -11.18
CA VAL A 34 12.28 2.18 -11.49
C VAL A 34 11.85 0.76 -11.81
N LEU A 35 11.31 0.07 -10.80
CA LEU A 35 10.66 -1.21 -11.02
C LEU A 35 9.22 -0.91 -11.43
N CYS A 36 9.01 -0.73 -12.73
CA CYS A 36 7.67 -0.73 -13.30
C CYS A 36 7.19 -2.18 -13.32
N THR A 37 6.37 -2.57 -12.35
CA THR A 37 5.79 -3.92 -12.30
C THR A 37 4.69 -4.00 -13.35
N ARG A 38 5.07 -4.05 -14.63
CA ARG A 38 4.10 -4.31 -15.70
C ARG A 38 3.50 -5.71 -15.48
N ARG A 39 2.24 -5.72 -15.04
CA ARG A 39 1.31 -6.86 -15.03
C ARG A 39 1.56 -7.96 -14.00
N SER A 40 1.46 -7.63 -12.71
CA SER A 40 0.79 -8.60 -11.83
C SER A 40 0.23 -7.96 -10.56
N LEU A 41 -1.09 -7.69 -10.57
CA LEU A 41 -1.88 -7.46 -9.36
C LEU A 41 -1.50 -8.47 -8.26
N ARG A 42 -1.29 -9.74 -8.65
CA ARG A 42 -0.83 -10.83 -7.78
C ARG A 42 0.39 -10.46 -6.92
N GLN A 43 1.44 -9.92 -7.54
CA GLN A 43 2.70 -9.68 -6.86
C GLN A 43 2.56 -8.48 -5.93
N LEU A 44 1.83 -7.46 -6.36
CA LEU A 44 1.58 -6.26 -5.58
C LEU A 44 0.71 -6.55 -4.35
N THR A 45 -0.44 -7.20 -4.52
CA THR A 45 -1.35 -7.53 -3.39
C THR A 45 -0.78 -8.58 -2.44
N ALA A 46 0.20 -9.38 -2.89
CA ALA A 46 0.92 -10.31 -2.02
C ALA A 46 2.07 -9.64 -1.26
N SER A 47 2.74 -8.66 -1.86
CA SER A 47 3.82 -7.89 -1.22
C SER A 47 3.30 -6.80 -0.28
N PHE A 48 2.10 -6.27 -0.53
CA PHE A 48 1.47 -5.20 0.27
C PHE A 48 0.12 -5.68 0.79
N PRO A 49 0.10 -6.51 1.84
CA PRO A 49 -1.14 -7.08 2.37
C PRO A 49 -1.98 -6.02 3.10
N SER A 50 -3.30 -6.09 2.96
CA SER A 50 -4.23 -5.18 3.66
C SER A 50 -4.14 -5.29 5.18
N ASP A 51 -3.75 -6.46 5.70
CA ASP A 51 -3.62 -6.71 7.14
C ASP A 51 -2.47 -5.86 7.77
N GLU A 52 -1.53 -5.36 6.96
CA GLU A 52 -0.47 -4.42 7.37
C GLU A 52 -0.87 -2.95 7.22
N GLY A 53 -2.13 -2.67 6.86
CA GLY A 53 -2.65 -1.31 6.73
C GLY A 53 -2.49 -0.68 5.34
N TRP A 54 -2.07 -1.46 4.34
CA TRP A 54 -2.05 -0.99 2.95
C TRP A 54 -3.47 -0.88 2.37
N PRO A 55 -3.75 0.15 1.54
CA PRO A 55 -5.08 0.43 1.02
C PRO A 55 -5.46 -0.46 -0.18
N PHE A 56 -5.03 -1.71 -0.21
CA PHE A 56 -5.35 -2.69 -1.26
C PHE A 56 -6.41 -3.67 -0.78
N ALA A 57 -7.14 -4.29 -1.72
CA ALA A 57 -8.04 -5.40 -1.40
C ALA A 57 -7.26 -6.64 -0.92
N LYS A 58 -7.84 -7.37 0.04
CA LYS A 58 -7.18 -8.54 0.64
C LYS A 58 -7.01 -9.64 -0.41
N TYR A 59 -5.76 -10.03 -0.66
CA TYR A 59 -5.44 -11.15 -1.55
C TYR A 59 -5.91 -12.48 -0.94
N LEU A 60 -6.65 -13.27 -1.72
CA LEU A 60 -7.17 -14.58 -1.32
C LEU A 60 -6.42 -15.75 -1.99
N GLY A 61 -5.85 -15.51 -3.17
CA GLY A 61 -5.12 -16.53 -3.93
C GLY A 61 -5.03 -16.20 -5.41
N ALA A 62 -4.33 -17.05 -6.17
CA ALA A 62 -4.23 -16.91 -7.62
C ALA A 62 -4.18 -18.28 -8.30
N CYS A 63 -4.77 -18.37 -9.49
CA CYS A 63 -4.72 -19.53 -10.36
C CYS A 63 -4.38 -19.08 -11.79
N GLY A 64 -3.19 -19.44 -12.26
CA GLY A 64 -2.69 -18.97 -13.55
C GLY A 64 -2.57 -17.44 -13.61
N ARG A 65 -3.37 -16.81 -14.48
CA ARG A 65 -3.48 -15.34 -14.62
C ARG A 65 -4.61 -14.72 -13.80
N MET A 66 -5.47 -15.53 -13.18
CA MET A 66 -6.56 -15.04 -12.35
C MET A 66 -6.06 -14.82 -10.93
N VAL A 67 -6.49 -13.70 -10.34
CA VAL A 67 -6.21 -13.34 -8.95
C VAL A 67 -7.55 -13.18 -8.26
N ALA A 68 -7.73 -13.90 -7.14
CA ALA A 68 -8.88 -13.74 -6.28
C ALA A 68 -8.52 -12.74 -5.18
N VAL A 69 -9.28 -11.65 -5.10
CA VAL A 69 -9.22 -10.66 -4.02
C VAL A 69 -10.56 -10.61 -3.30
N ASN A 70 -10.54 -10.16 -2.05
CA ASN A 70 -11.74 -10.01 -1.24
C ASN A 70 -12.66 -8.92 -1.83
N TYR A 71 -13.94 -9.23 -1.95
CA TYR A 71 -14.95 -8.26 -2.34
C TYR A 71 -15.12 -7.18 -1.26
N VAL A 72 -14.92 -5.92 -1.65
CA VAL A 72 -15.00 -4.77 -0.73
C VAL A 72 -16.40 -4.16 -0.72
N GLY A 73 -16.94 -3.83 -1.89
CA GLY A 73 -18.21 -3.13 -2.02
C GLY A 73 -18.41 -2.55 -3.43
N GLU A 74 -19.23 -1.51 -3.53
CA GLU A 74 -19.51 -0.84 -4.80
C GLU A 74 -18.33 0.03 -5.25
N GLU A 75 -18.11 0.06 -6.56
CA GLU A 75 -17.10 0.90 -7.20
C GLU A 75 -17.42 2.41 -7.04
N LEU A 76 -16.41 3.27 -7.24
CA LEU A 76 -16.61 4.71 -7.08
C LEU A 76 -17.64 5.29 -8.05
N TRP A 77 -17.82 4.66 -9.22
CA TRP A 77 -18.79 5.09 -10.23
C TRP A 77 -20.22 5.19 -9.69
N SER A 78 -20.63 4.26 -8.81
CA SER A 78 -21.95 4.26 -8.18
C SER A 78 -22.23 5.50 -7.32
N PHE A 79 -21.17 6.20 -6.88
CA PHE A 79 -21.27 7.39 -6.04
C PHE A 79 -21.22 8.71 -6.82
N TYR A 80 -21.21 8.67 -8.16
CA TYR A 80 -21.17 9.88 -8.99
C TYR A 80 -22.31 10.86 -8.66
N ASN A 81 -23.52 10.33 -8.48
CA ASN A 81 -24.72 11.10 -8.15
C ASN A 81 -25.00 11.18 -6.63
N ALA A 82 -24.07 10.76 -5.78
CA ALA A 82 -24.23 10.84 -4.33
C ALA A 82 -24.26 12.31 -3.84
N PRO A 83 -24.75 12.56 -2.61
CA PRO A 83 -24.67 13.88 -1.99
C PRO A 83 -23.26 14.46 -2.01
N TRP A 84 -23.14 15.79 -2.11
CA TRP A 84 -21.87 16.48 -2.22
C TRP A 84 -20.90 16.13 -1.09
N GLU A 85 -21.41 16.05 0.13
CA GLU A 85 -20.64 15.74 1.33
C GLU A 85 -19.94 14.39 1.19
N LYS A 86 -20.67 13.38 0.69
CA LYS A 86 -20.12 12.04 0.45
C LYS A 86 -19.04 12.06 -0.64
N ARG A 87 -19.23 12.82 -1.71
CA ARG A 87 -18.20 12.93 -2.77
C ARG A 87 -16.92 13.59 -2.27
N VAL A 88 -17.03 14.64 -1.44
CA VAL A 88 -15.88 15.30 -0.83
C VAL A 88 -15.14 14.37 0.12
N ASP A 89 -15.87 13.60 0.92
CA ASP A 89 -15.27 12.62 1.83
C ASP A 89 -14.53 11.52 1.06
N LEU A 90 -15.09 11.00 -0.02
CA LEU A 90 -14.42 10.01 -0.88
C LEU A 90 -13.17 10.61 -1.55
N ALA A 91 -13.26 11.84 -2.06
CA ALA A 91 -12.13 12.54 -2.66
C ALA A 91 -10.99 12.79 -1.66
N ARG A 92 -11.32 13.10 -0.39
CA ARG A 92 -10.34 13.22 0.68
C ARG A 92 -9.60 11.90 0.91
N GLN A 93 -10.35 10.80 1.01
CA GLN A 93 -9.77 9.47 1.22
C GLN A 93 -8.84 9.07 0.06
N LEU A 94 -9.20 9.38 -1.19
CA LEU A 94 -8.33 9.14 -2.33
C LEU A 94 -7.00 9.89 -2.24
N MET A 95 -7.00 11.13 -1.75
CA MET A 95 -5.76 11.87 -1.51
C MET A 95 -4.95 11.31 -0.34
N ASP A 96 -5.62 10.88 0.73
CA ASP A 96 -4.94 10.23 1.86
C ASP A 96 -4.23 8.94 1.39
N ILE A 97 -4.85 8.16 0.48
CA ILE A 97 -4.24 6.99 -0.15
C ILE A 97 -3.02 7.41 -1.00
N ALA A 98 -3.16 8.43 -1.85
CA ALA A 98 -2.06 8.89 -2.70
C ALA A 98 -0.85 9.37 -1.87
N GLU A 99 -1.13 10.07 -0.76
CA GLU A 99 -0.12 10.50 0.20
C GLU A 99 0.54 9.30 0.88
N GLN A 100 -0.23 8.33 1.37
CA GLN A 100 0.30 7.10 1.99
C GLN A 100 1.19 6.32 1.02
N LEU A 101 0.82 6.19 -0.24
CA LEU A 101 1.61 5.46 -1.24
C LEU A 101 2.91 6.18 -1.61
N THR A 102 2.92 7.52 -1.58
CA THR A 102 4.07 8.34 -1.99
C THR A 102 5.03 8.67 -0.83
N ASN A 103 4.46 8.91 0.36
CA ASN A 103 5.14 9.37 1.58
C ASN A 103 4.87 8.39 2.72
N ASN A 104 5.34 7.16 2.54
CA ASN A 104 5.37 6.15 3.59
C ASN A 104 6.74 6.15 4.31
N ASP A 105 6.82 5.43 5.43
CA ASP A 105 8.05 5.29 6.21
C ASP A 105 9.06 4.31 5.58
N PHE A 106 8.77 3.76 4.39
CA PHE A 106 9.68 2.90 3.65
C PHE A 106 10.47 3.71 2.60
N GLU A 107 11.62 3.18 2.19
CA GLU A 107 12.50 3.81 1.21
C GLU A 107 12.00 3.63 -0.24
N PHE A 108 10.69 3.64 -0.47
CA PHE A 108 10.10 3.57 -1.81
C PHE A 108 8.79 4.35 -1.90
N ALA A 109 8.49 4.82 -3.12
CA ALA A 109 7.20 5.40 -3.46
C ALA A 109 6.46 4.50 -4.45
N LEU A 110 5.13 4.40 -4.30
CA LEU A 110 4.25 3.69 -5.21
C LEU A 110 3.34 4.68 -5.94
N TYR A 111 3.33 4.63 -7.27
CA TYR A 111 2.44 5.46 -8.09
C TYR A 111 1.49 4.58 -8.89
N LEU A 112 0.18 4.78 -8.69
CA LEU A 112 -0.85 4.18 -9.52
C LEU A 112 -0.83 4.89 -10.89
N LEU A 113 -0.56 4.13 -11.96
CA LEU A 113 -0.47 4.68 -13.31
C LEU A 113 -1.79 4.56 -14.08
N ASP A 114 -2.70 3.72 -13.60
CA ASP A 114 -4.03 3.57 -14.15
C ASP A 114 -5.07 3.90 -13.08
N VAL A 115 -5.52 5.16 -13.11
CA VAL A 115 -6.47 5.70 -12.13
C VAL A 115 -7.79 5.91 -12.83
N SER A 116 -8.76 5.06 -12.52
CA SER A 116 -10.13 5.08 -13.03
C SER A 116 -11.11 4.89 -11.87
N PHE A 117 -12.40 5.16 -12.08
CA PHE A 117 -13.42 4.96 -11.04
C PHE A 117 -13.63 3.49 -10.66
N ASP A 118 -13.29 2.57 -11.55
CA ASP A 118 -13.54 1.13 -11.40
C ASP A 118 -12.41 0.45 -10.61
N ASN A 119 -11.25 1.10 -10.48
CA ASN A 119 -10.09 0.58 -9.75
C ASN A 119 -10.21 0.76 -8.23
N PHE A 120 -11.29 1.38 -7.76
CA PHE A 120 -11.54 1.66 -6.36
C PHE A 120 -12.95 1.27 -5.96
N ALA A 121 -13.08 0.68 -4.77
CA ALA A 121 -14.37 0.33 -4.19
C ALA A 121 -14.54 0.91 -2.79
N VAL A 122 -15.80 1.13 -2.40
CA VAL A 122 -16.18 1.67 -1.09
C VAL A 122 -16.83 0.58 -0.27
N GLY A 123 -16.25 0.31 0.90
CA GLY A 123 -16.81 -0.67 1.83
C GLY A 123 -18.17 -0.21 2.37
N PRO A 124 -19.22 -1.06 2.36
CA PRO A 124 -20.58 -0.65 2.71
C PRO A 124 -20.79 -0.40 4.21
N ARG A 125 -19.90 -0.91 5.07
CA ARG A 125 -20.02 -0.77 6.54
C ARG A 125 -19.16 0.37 7.09
N ASP A 126 -17.97 0.52 6.54
CA ASP A 126 -16.91 1.41 6.98
C ASP A 126 -16.81 2.67 6.11
N GLY A 127 -17.40 2.67 4.91
CA GLY A 127 -17.34 3.80 3.98
C GLY A 127 -15.92 4.14 3.52
N LYS A 128 -14.99 3.19 3.70
CA LYS A 128 -13.59 3.35 3.33
C LYS A 128 -13.36 3.03 1.86
N VAL A 129 -12.57 3.86 1.20
CA VAL A 129 -12.09 3.62 -0.16
C VAL A 129 -10.91 2.65 -0.11
N ILE A 130 -10.95 1.61 -0.94
CA ILE A 130 -9.90 0.61 -1.10
C ILE A 130 -9.59 0.45 -2.59
N VAL A 131 -8.31 0.28 -2.92
CA VAL A 131 -7.85 -0.03 -4.27
C VAL A 131 -8.12 -1.51 -4.56
N VAL A 132 -8.98 -1.79 -5.54
CA VAL A 132 -9.36 -3.16 -5.93
C VAL A 132 -8.58 -3.64 -7.15
N ASP A 133 -8.15 -2.72 -8.02
CA ASP A 133 -7.27 -3.01 -9.14
C ASP A 133 -6.04 -2.10 -9.14
N ALA A 134 -4.87 -2.72 -9.21
CA ALA A 134 -3.55 -2.11 -9.13
C ALA A 134 -2.58 -2.82 -10.09
N GLU A 135 -3.04 -3.14 -11.30
CA GLU A 135 -2.24 -3.87 -12.29
C GLU A 135 -1.10 -3.05 -12.94
N ASN A 136 -1.13 -1.72 -12.79
CA ASN A 136 -0.15 -0.79 -13.36
C ASN A 136 0.38 0.17 -12.30
N VAL A 137 1.34 -0.29 -11.50
CA VAL A 137 1.99 0.50 -10.44
C VAL A 137 3.47 0.69 -10.75
N LEU A 138 3.93 1.92 -10.56
CA LEU A 138 5.34 2.26 -10.57
C LEU A 138 5.88 2.22 -9.16
N ALA A 139 6.90 1.39 -8.92
CA ALA A 139 7.68 1.45 -7.69
C ALA A 139 9.00 2.20 -7.95
N GLU A 140 9.23 3.24 -7.18
CA GLU A 140 10.47 4.00 -7.18
C GLU A 140 11.20 3.79 -5.87
N LEU A 141 12.40 3.20 -5.91
CA LEU A 141 13.26 3.12 -4.74
C LEU A 141 13.89 4.48 -4.48
N LEU A 142 13.68 5.00 -3.27
CA LEU A 142 14.28 6.25 -2.82
C LEU A 142 15.69 5.93 -2.31
N SER A 143 16.71 6.18 -3.13
CA SER A 143 18.10 6.06 -2.68
C SER A 143 18.39 7.14 -1.65
N THR A 144 18.79 6.73 -0.44
CA THR A 144 19.24 7.64 0.62
C THR A 144 20.66 8.15 0.34
N ASP A 145 20.84 8.88 -0.77
CA ASP A 145 22.01 9.74 -0.93
C ASP A 145 21.78 11.02 -0.09
N GLY A 146 21.96 10.89 1.24
CA GLY A 146 22.23 11.99 2.15
C GLY A 146 21.12 13.03 2.38
N ALA A 147 20.05 12.65 3.08
CA ALA A 147 19.20 13.61 3.79
C ALA A 147 18.87 13.06 5.18
N GLY A 148 19.70 13.41 6.17
CA GLY A 148 19.42 13.16 7.58
C GLY A 148 18.15 13.92 8.00
N GLY A 149 17.18 13.17 8.50
CA GLY A 149 15.91 13.70 9.00
C GLY A 149 15.10 12.58 9.64
N GLY A 150 15.61 12.03 10.74
CA GLY A 150 14.93 10.99 11.48
C GLY A 150 13.54 11.43 11.94
N ARG A 151 12.52 10.65 11.59
CA ARG A 151 11.27 10.57 12.35
C ARG A 151 11.18 9.14 12.84
N GLY A 152 11.65 8.94 14.08
CA GLY A 152 11.37 7.71 14.79
C GLY A 152 9.89 7.62 15.12
N SER A 153 9.34 6.43 14.96
CA SER A 153 8.34 5.92 15.89
C SER A 153 8.60 4.44 16.11
N ALA A 154 8.90 4.14 17.37
CA ALA A 154 9.06 2.81 17.92
C ALA A 154 7.77 2.00 17.76
N ALA A 155 7.92 0.69 17.48
CA ALA A 155 7.48 -0.38 18.37
C ALA A 155 7.32 -1.71 17.60
N ALA A 156 8.33 -2.57 17.70
CA ALA A 156 8.10 -4.00 17.90
C ALA A 156 9.34 -4.53 18.62
N SER A 157 9.25 -4.50 19.95
CA SER A 157 10.20 -5.09 20.88
C SER A 157 10.50 -6.54 20.52
N SER A 158 11.73 -6.79 20.10
CA SER A 158 12.38 -8.08 20.21
C SER A 158 12.63 -8.39 21.68
N SER A 159 11.83 -9.27 22.26
CA SER A 159 12.21 -9.96 23.49
C SER A 159 12.90 -11.27 23.13
N SER A 160 14.22 -11.21 23.07
CA SER A 160 15.10 -12.35 23.32
C SER A 160 14.99 -12.76 24.80
N SER A 161 14.71 -14.03 25.07
CA SER A 161 14.97 -14.61 26.39
C SER A 161 15.32 -16.10 26.26
N SER A 162 16.63 -16.34 26.33
CA SER A 162 17.32 -17.36 27.14
C SER A 162 16.86 -18.82 27.10
N SER A 163 17.82 -19.64 26.68
CA SER A 163 18.05 -21.03 27.05
C SER A 163 17.83 -21.35 28.53
N SER A 164 17.14 -22.45 28.81
CA SER A 164 17.35 -23.27 29.99
C SER A 164 17.13 -24.75 29.64
N SER A 165 18.19 -25.52 29.88
CA SER A 165 18.24 -26.97 29.84
C SER A 165 17.51 -27.57 31.05
N SER A 166 16.69 -28.58 30.82
CA SER A 166 16.41 -29.60 31.84
C SER A 166 16.09 -30.94 31.17
N SER A 167 16.95 -31.91 31.50
CA SER A 167 16.81 -33.33 31.26
C SER A 167 15.81 -33.95 32.23
N SER A 168 14.91 -34.79 31.73
CA SER A 168 14.40 -35.94 32.49
C SER A 168 13.85 -37.02 31.56
N SER A 169 14.42 -38.20 31.75
CA SER A 169 14.09 -39.51 31.18
C SER A 169 12.81 -40.09 31.76
N SER A 170 12.01 -40.79 30.96
CA SER A 170 11.40 -42.07 31.36
C SER A 170 10.80 -42.83 30.16
N SER A 171 11.04 -44.13 30.20
CA SER A 171 10.79 -45.19 29.23
C SER A 171 9.31 -45.60 29.12
N SER A 172 8.90 -46.16 27.96
CA SER A 172 8.41 -47.57 27.81
C SER A 172 7.37 -47.78 26.69
N SER A 173 7.72 -48.68 25.75
CA SER A 173 6.88 -49.79 25.23
C SER A 173 5.86 -49.62 24.08
N SER A 174 6.26 -50.19 22.93
CA SER A 174 5.58 -51.29 22.20
C SER A 174 4.63 -51.03 21.00
N ALA A 175 4.98 -51.75 19.92
CA ALA A 175 4.14 -52.41 18.91
C ALA A 175 3.58 -51.60 17.73
N ALA A 176 4.08 -51.86 16.50
CA ALA A 176 3.48 -52.83 15.57
C ALA A 176 3.79 -52.50 14.09
N ARG A 177 4.35 -53.51 13.41
CA ARG A 177 4.31 -53.83 11.97
C ARG A 177 5.16 -53.04 10.99
#